data_AF-A0A5N4CRW1-F1
#
_entry.id   AF-A0A5N4CRW1-F1
#
_cell.length_a   1.000
_cell.length_b   1.000
_cell.length_c   1.000
_cell.angle_alpha   90.00
_cell.angle_beta   90.00
_cell.angle_gamma   90.00
#
_symmetry.space_group_name_H-M   'P 1'
#
loop_
_entity.id
_entity.type
_entity.pdbx_description
1 polymer ?
#
loop_
_entity_poly.entity_id
_entity_poly.type
_entity_poly.pdbx_seq_one_letter_code
_entity_poly.pdbx_strand_id
1 'polypeptide(L)'
;EKQVEGDVGHWLNSPSELPADNQHHLQPIEGALWKISQSVLPQFPVTKSVWTPHPPQPPHSGSPRIPSRRAMQSRTLLLLLWGALALTENRAGPHSLRYFYTAVSRPGIGEPRFISVGYVDDTQFVWFDSDAANPRMQPKARWAEQEGPEYWEENTQNVKVSAQTFRLGLNILRGYYNQSEAGSHTYQWFCGCDAALDGRLLRGYNQFAYDGDDYIALNQDLLSWTAADTAAQITQRKWEAAGEAEKNRAYLDGACVEELLRFLENGKEMLQRADPPKTHVTHHPISDHEITLRCWALGFYPADISLTWQRDGEDQAQDTELVETRPAGDGTFQKWAAVVVPPGEEQRYTCHVQHEGLQEPLTLRWEPPPQPTVPIMGIIVGLVLFVVTGAVVAGVVIWRKRRSGEKGGSYAQAASSDSAQGSDVSLIDPRV
;
A
#
# COMPACT_ATOMS: atom_id res chain seq x y z
N GLU A 1 4.05 29.69 31.92
CA GLU A 1 3.59 28.40 32.45
C GLU A 1 2.84 28.49 33.78
N LYS A 2 3.39 29.00 34.89
CA LYS A 2 2.65 29.03 36.19
C LYS A 2 1.42 29.95 36.28
N GLN A 3 1.27 30.91 35.36
CA GLN A 3 0.06 31.75 35.29
C GLN A 3 -1.10 31.03 34.57
N VAL A 4 -0.80 30.02 33.75
CA VAL A 4 -1.80 29.30 32.94
C VAL A 4 -2.47 28.19 33.76
N GLU A 5 -1.75 27.56 34.70
CA GLU A 5 -2.34 26.63 35.67
C GLU A 5 -3.34 27.31 36.63
N GLY A 6 -3.08 28.56 37.01
CA GLY A 6 -3.95 29.32 37.93
C GLY A 6 -5.31 29.68 37.34
N ASP A 7 -5.35 30.05 36.06
CA ASP A 7 -6.60 30.44 35.40
C ASP A 7 -7.47 29.24 35.00
N VAL A 8 -6.89 28.05 34.84
CA VAL A 8 -7.64 26.80 34.60
C VAL A 8 -8.35 26.33 35.87
N GLY A 9 -7.74 26.52 37.04
CA GLY A 9 -8.31 26.12 38.33
C GLY A 9 -9.58 26.86 38.74
N HIS A 10 -9.77 28.11 38.31
CA HIS A 10 -10.89 28.94 38.77
C HIS A 10 -12.23 28.57 38.11
N TRP A 11 -12.23 28.04 36.89
CA TRP A 11 -13.44 27.70 36.13
C TRP A 11 -13.98 26.27 36.39
N LEU A 12 -13.27 25.47 37.18
CA LEU A 12 -13.60 24.07 37.44
C LEU A 12 -14.59 23.84 38.60
N ASN A 13 -14.96 24.87 39.38
CA ASN A 13 -15.58 24.66 40.71
C ASN A 13 -17.05 25.04 40.92
N SER A 14 -17.83 25.46 39.90
CA SER A 14 -19.27 25.74 40.12
C SER A 14 -20.16 25.38 38.92
N PRO A 15 -20.66 24.14 38.79
CA PRO A 15 -21.58 23.74 37.73
C PRO A 15 -23.06 23.79 38.14
N SER A 16 -23.42 24.43 39.25
CA SER A 16 -24.80 24.48 39.74
C SER A 16 -25.25 25.91 40.01
N GLU A 17 -25.84 26.52 38.98
CA GLU A 17 -26.83 27.61 39.01
C GLU A 17 -26.65 28.40 37.71
N LEU A 18 -27.54 28.19 36.73
CA LEU A 18 -28.10 29.24 35.87
C LEU A 18 -29.22 28.65 34.98
N PRO A 19 -30.37 29.34 34.82
CA PRO A 19 -31.58 28.78 34.20
C PRO A 19 -31.54 28.80 32.67
N ALA A 20 -32.36 27.94 32.07
CA ALA A 20 -32.62 27.85 30.64
C ALA A 20 -33.37 29.07 30.11
N ASP A 21 -32.65 30.14 29.77
CA ASP A 21 -32.91 31.04 28.64
C ASP A 21 -31.76 32.07 28.59
N ASN A 22 -31.01 32.13 27.47
CA ASN A 22 -30.25 33.30 27.00
C ASN A 22 -29.22 32.91 25.93
N GLN A 23 -29.59 33.15 24.68
CA GLN A 23 -28.79 32.96 23.47
C GLN A 23 -27.68 34.02 23.29
N HIS A 24 -27.22 34.66 24.37
CA HIS A 24 -26.21 35.74 24.36
C HIS A 24 -24.93 35.45 25.17
N HIS A 25 -24.77 34.24 25.72
CA HIS A 25 -23.57 33.83 26.46
C HIS A 25 -22.59 32.92 25.68
N LEU A 26 -22.74 32.80 24.36
CA LEU A 26 -21.85 31.97 23.52
C LEU A 26 -20.55 32.67 23.09
N GLN A 27 -20.40 33.99 23.31
CA GLN A 27 -19.19 34.73 22.91
C GLN A 27 -17.91 34.43 23.73
N PRO A 28 -17.93 34.10 25.04
CA PRO A 28 -16.71 33.82 25.80
C PRO A 28 -16.13 32.40 25.59
N ILE A 29 -16.90 31.48 25.00
CA ILE A 29 -16.50 30.08 24.79
C ILE A 29 -15.69 29.94 23.47
N GLU A 30 -15.83 30.88 22.55
CA GLU A 30 -15.20 30.84 21.21
C GLU A 30 -13.74 31.31 21.21
N GLY A 31 -13.32 32.07 22.22
CA GLY A 31 -11.90 32.34 22.50
C GLY A 31 -11.13 31.09 22.98
N ALA A 32 -11.84 30.05 23.45
CA ALA A 32 -11.23 28.77 23.80
C ALA A 32 -10.92 27.93 22.55
N LEU A 33 -11.83 27.89 21.56
CA LEU A 33 -11.56 27.27 20.25
C LEU A 33 -10.34 27.87 19.54
N TRP A 34 -10.10 29.16 19.76
CA TRP A 34 -8.94 29.91 19.26
C TRP A 34 -7.59 29.47 19.87
N LYS A 35 -7.50 29.19 21.17
CA LYS A 35 -6.29 28.59 21.77
C LYS A 35 -6.12 27.13 21.34
N ILE A 36 -7.23 26.47 21.04
CA ILE A 36 -7.33 25.06 20.76
C ILE A 36 -6.97 24.74 19.28
N SER A 37 -7.31 25.57 18.30
CA SER A 37 -6.82 25.39 16.91
C SER A 37 -5.31 25.66 16.79
N GLN A 38 -4.76 26.55 17.62
CA GLN A 38 -3.32 26.81 17.66
C GLN A 38 -2.53 25.58 18.14
N SER A 39 -3.03 24.82 19.12
CA SER A 39 -2.36 23.60 19.64
C SER A 39 -2.48 22.35 18.75
N VAL A 40 -3.19 22.43 17.63
CA VAL A 40 -3.63 21.27 16.84
C VAL A 40 -2.85 21.10 15.54
N LEU A 41 -2.31 22.18 14.97
CA LEU A 41 -1.16 22.05 14.06
C LEU A 41 0.00 21.55 14.92
N PRO A 42 0.77 20.52 14.51
CA PRO A 42 1.89 20.08 15.31
C PRO A 42 2.87 21.26 15.38
N GLN A 43 2.87 21.93 16.54
CA GLN A 43 3.77 23.04 16.79
C GLN A 43 5.12 22.41 17.01
N PHE A 44 6.00 22.47 16.02
CA PHE A 44 7.40 22.11 16.19
C PHE A 44 8.19 23.36 16.53
N PRO A 45 8.91 23.40 17.66
CA PRO A 45 9.98 24.36 17.84
C PRO A 45 11.06 24.01 16.81
N VAL A 46 11.24 24.88 15.82
CA VAL A 46 12.44 24.93 14.99
C VAL A 46 13.63 25.06 15.94
N THR A 47 14.33 23.95 16.22
CA THR A 47 15.68 24.05 16.75
C THR A 47 16.47 24.77 15.66
N LYS A 48 16.85 26.02 15.93
CA LYS A 48 17.77 26.80 15.10
C LYS A 48 19.12 26.09 15.09
N SER A 49 19.26 25.02 14.31
CA SER A 49 20.56 24.57 13.86
C SER A 49 20.98 25.55 12.78
N VAL A 50 21.92 26.42 13.16
CA VAL A 50 22.49 27.45 12.31
C VAL A 50 23.27 26.76 11.20
N TRP A 51 22.63 26.52 10.06
CA TRP A 51 23.33 26.37 8.79
C TRP A 51 23.69 27.77 8.29
N THR A 52 24.95 28.18 8.45
CA THR A 52 25.49 29.37 7.79
C THR A 52 25.72 29.08 6.32
N PRO A 53 25.01 29.74 5.38
CA PRO A 53 25.36 29.65 3.96
C PRO A 53 26.58 30.55 3.71
N HIS A 54 27.56 30.04 2.96
CA HIS A 54 28.68 30.85 2.49
C HIS A 54 28.19 32.03 1.64
N PRO A 55 28.77 33.24 1.78
CA PRO A 55 28.38 34.39 0.99
C PRO A 55 28.79 34.22 -0.49
N PRO A 56 27.95 34.65 -1.44
CA PRO A 56 28.29 34.59 -2.87
C PRO A 56 29.39 35.60 -3.22
N GLN A 57 30.36 35.15 -4.03
CA GLN A 57 31.41 36.02 -4.56
C GLN A 57 30.85 37.02 -5.60
N PRO A 58 31.40 38.24 -5.67
CA PRO A 58 30.95 39.27 -6.60
C PRO A 58 31.43 39.00 -8.05
N PRO A 59 30.71 39.53 -9.07
CA PRO A 59 30.98 39.20 -10.46
C PRO A 59 32.22 39.92 -10.99
N HIS A 60 33.15 39.16 -11.55
CA HIS A 60 34.28 39.70 -12.30
C HIS A 60 33.86 40.05 -13.73
N SER A 61 33.90 41.35 -14.03
CA SER A 61 33.87 41.91 -15.38
C SER A 61 35.15 41.55 -16.14
N GLY A 62 35.04 41.04 -17.36
CA GLY A 62 36.19 40.90 -18.25
C GLY A 62 35.92 39.98 -19.44
N SER A 63 35.40 40.55 -20.53
CA SER A 63 35.34 39.88 -21.83
C SER A 63 36.64 40.14 -22.60
N PRO A 64 37.26 39.12 -23.20
CA PRO A 64 37.99 39.30 -24.45
C PRO A 64 37.38 38.47 -25.58
N ARG A 65 37.22 39.11 -26.73
CA ARG A 65 36.80 38.52 -28.01
C ARG A 65 37.89 37.61 -28.59
N ILE A 66 37.47 36.80 -29.59
CA ILE A 66 38.21 36.20 -30.74
C ILE A 66 38.18 34.65 -30.71
N PRO A 67 38.01 33.92 -31.84
CA PRO A 67 37.19 34.11 -33.04
C PRO A 67 36.25 32.91 -33.31
N SER A 68 35.31 33.05 -34.24
CA SER A 68 34.45 31.95 -34.68
C SER A 68 35.26 30.84 -35.38
N ARG A 69 35.30 29.65 -34.78
CA ARG A 69 35.50 28.39 -35.51
C ARG A 69 34.15 27.68 -35.56
N ARG A 70 33.62 27.49 -36.78
CA ARG A 70 32.45 26.63 -37.01
C ARG A 70 32.83 25.20 -36.60
N ALA A 71 32.46 24.81 -35.39
CA ALA A 71 32.36 23.41 -35.03
C ALA A 71 30.98 22.94 -35.49
N MET A 72 30.96 22.04 -36.47
CA MET A 72 29.76 21.32 -36.88
C MET A 72 29.43 20.34 -35.74
N GLN A 73 28.74 20.83 -34.71
CA GLN A 73 28.20 19.98 -33.65
C GLN A 73 27.21 19.02 -34.29
N SER A 74 27.60 17.76 -34.37
CA SER A 74 26.77 16.67 -34.86
C SER A 74 25.45 16.65 -34.09
N ARG A 75 24.32 16.78 -34.80
CA ARG A 75 22.95 16.67 -34.25
C ARG A 75 22.79 15.41 -33.39
N THR A 76 23.57 14.36 -33.65
CA THR A 76 23.59 13.11 -32.89
C THR A 76 24.11 13.30 -31.46
N LEU A 77 25.08 14.18 -31.22
CA LEU A 77 25.62 14.42 -29.87
C LEU A 77 24.65 15.23 -29.01
N LEU A 78 23.92 16.17 -29.63
CA LEU A 78 22.88 16.94 -28.96
C LEU A 78 21.66 16.07 -28.61
N LEU A 79 21.30 15.13 -29.50
CA LEU A 79 20.25 14.13 -29.24
C LEU A 79 20.66 13.11 -28.18
N LEU A 80 21.93 12.70 -28.14
CA LEU A 80 22.46 11.84 -27.07
C LEU A 80 22.50 12.55 -25.72
N LEU A 81 22.80 13.85 -25.69
CA LEU A 81 22.74 14.67 -24.48
C LEU A 81 21.30 14.92 -24.02
N TRP A 82 20.34 15.09 -24.94
CA TRP A 82 18.91 15.15 -24.62
C TRP A 82 18.35 13.81 -24.16
N GLY A 83 18.81 12.70 -24.77
CA GLY A 83 18.47 11.35 -24.33
C GLY A 83 19.05 11.03 -22.94
N ALA A 84 20.27 11.49 -22.64
CA ALA A 84 20.89 11.34 -21.32
C ALA A 84 20.24 12.25 -20.26
N LEU A 85 19.83 13.47 -20.62
CA LEU A 85 19.10 14.39 -19.73
C LEU A 85 17.65 13.94 -19.48
N ALA A 86 17.00 13.31 -20.45
CA ALA A 86 15.68 12.68 -20.30
C ALA A 86 15.72 11.37 -19.47
N LEU A 87 16.90 10.80 -19.26
CA LEU A 87 17.14 9.63 -18.41
C LEU A 87 17.58 9.99 -16.97
N THR A 88 17.73 11.29 -16.68
CA THR A 88 18.04 11.80 -15.34
C THR A 88 16.97 12.78 -14.85
N GLU A 89 15.71 12.53 -15.19
CA GLU A 89 14.62 12.98 -14.32
C GLU A 89 14.50 11.90 -13.26
N ASN A 90 14.88 12.21 -12.02
CA ASN A 90 14.69 11.30 -10.89
C ASN A 90 13.23 10.83 -10.93
N ARG A 91 13.02 9.53 -11.22
CA ARG A 91 11.70 8.90 -11.31
C ARG A 91 10.90 8.95 -10.01
N ALA A 92 11.48 9.47 -8.93
CA ALA A 92 10.78 9.66 -7.67
C ALA A 92 9.68 10.71 -7.87
N GLY A 93 8.44 10.24 -7.86
CA GLY A 93 7.26 11.08 -7.80
C GLY A 93 7.28 12.02 -6.57
N PRO A 94 6.34 12.95 -6.49
CA PRO A 94 6.20 13.78 -5.29
C PRO A 94 5.90 12.91 -4.07
N HIS A 95 6.45 13.30 -2.93
CA HIS A 95 6.19 12.63 -1.65
C HIS A 95 5.13 13.41 -0.86
N SER A 96 4.55 12.75 0.14
CA SER A 96 3.44 13.29 0.90
C SER A 96 3.53 12.96 2.39
N LEU A 97 3.15 13.92 3.24
CA LEU A 97 2.93 13.74 4.67
C LEU A 97 1.46 13.98 4.96
N ARG A 98 0.78 13.00 5.57
CA ARG A 98 -0.67 13.04 5.80
C ARG A 98 -1.00 12.60 7.22
N TYR A 99 -1.79 13.40 7.91
CA TYR A 99 -2.36 13.07 9.21
C TYR A 99 -3.89 12.97 9.11
N PHE A 100 -4.44 11.95 9.74
CA PHE A 100 -5.88 11.72 9.84
C PHE A 100 -6.25 11.62 11.31
N TYR A 101 -7.23 12.42 11.70
CA TYR A 101 -7.78 12.46 13.05
C TYR A 101 -9.25 12.11 12.98
N THR A 102 -9.73 11.29 13.92
CA THR A 102 -11.12 10.87 14.00
C THR A 102 -11.57 10.86 15.44
N ALA A 103 -12.67 11.55 15.74
CA ALA A 103 -13.37 11.44 17.00
C ALA A 103 -14.76 10.86 16.81
N VAL A 104 -15.11 9.90 17.66
CA VAL A 104 -16.45 9.29 17.66
C VAL A 104 -17.06 9.51 19.03
N SER A 105 -18.14 10.28 19.10
CA SER A 105 -18.89 10.48 20.35
C SER A 105 -19.56 9.18 20.78
N ARG A 106 -19.72 8.99 22.10
CA ARG A 106 -20.27 7.75 22.68
C ARG A 106 -21.30 8.07 23.77
N PRO A 107 -22.50 8.54 23.40
CA PRO A 107 -23.54 8.92 24.36
C PRO A 107 -23.78 7.83 25.40
N GLY A 108 -23.72 8.19 26.68
CA GLY A 108 -23.98 7.28 27.80
C GLY A 108 -22.89 6.25 28.12
N ILE A 109 -21.78 6.20 27.36
CA ILE A 109 -20.67 5.27 27.59
C ILE A 109 -19.44 5.99 28.13
N GLY A 110 -19.19 7.23 27.69
CA GLY A 110 -18.09 8.04 28.18
C GLY A 110 -17.67 9.13 27.21
N GLU A 111 -16.42 9.57 27.33
CA GLU A 111 -15.83 10.55 26.43
C GLU A 111 -15.74 10.04 24.98
N PRO A 112 -15.75 10.93 23.97
CA PRO A 112 -15.51 10.55 22.59
C PRO A 112 -14.18 9.79 22.46
N ARG A 113 -14.18 8.69 21.70
CA ARG A 113 -12.94 8.00 21.33
C ARG A 113 -12.23 8.84 20.28
N PHE A 114 -10.94 9.10 20.46
CA PHE A 114 -10.10 9.85 19.54
C PHE A 114 -8.95 9.00 19.03
N ILE A 115 -8.79 8.97 17.72
CA ILE A 115 -7.74 8.24 17.01
C ILE A 115 -7.01 9.23 16.10
N SER A 116 -5.68 9.12 16.06
CA SER A 116 -4.83 9.87 15.13
C SER A 116 -3.87 8.91 14.45
N VAL A 117 -3.70 9.05 13.13
CA VAL A 117 -2.72 8.30 12.34
C VAL A 117 -1.96 9.23 11.42
N GLY A 118 -0.69 8.90 11.16
CA GLY A 118 0.18 9.65 10.26
C GLY A 118 0.84 8.73 9.25
N TYR A 119 0.92 9.19 8.01
CA TYR A 119 1.50 8.50 6.87
C TYR A 119 2.54 9.38 6.19
N VAL A 120 3.66 8.78 5.82
CA VAL A 120 4.52 9.31 4.74
C VAL A 120 4.28 8.42 3.53
N ASP A 121 3.78 9.01 2.46
CA ASP A 121 3.24 8.31 1.31
C ASP A 121 2.21 7.25 1.74
N ASP A 122 2.46 5.98 1.42
CA ASP A 122 1.58 4.86 1.79
C ASP A 122 2.04 4.14 3.06
N THR A 123 3.04 4.67 3.77
CA THR A 123 3.62 4.05 4.97
C THR A 123 3.15 4.74 6.24
N GLN A 124 2.37 4.02 7.05
CA GLN A 124 1.98 4.50 8.38
C GLN A 124 3.21 4.58 9.29
N PHE A 125 3.42 5.72 9.94
CA PHE A 125 4.57 5.91 10.83
C PHE A 125 4.18 6.26 12.26
N VAL A 126 2.97 6.77 12.50
CA VAL A 126 2.47 7.06 13.85
C VAL A 126 1.01 6.64 14.07
N TRP A 127 0.69 6.39 15.33
CA TRP A 127 -0.64 6.03 15.83
C TRP A 127 -0.87 6.56 17.25
N PHE A 128 -2.08 7.04 17.51
CA PHE A 128 -2.60 7.36 18.84
C PHE A 128 -4.03 6.85 18.98
N ASP A 129 -4.37 6.34 20.16
CA ASP A 129 -5.73 5.96 20.55
C ASP A 129 -6.00 6.44 21.99
N SER A 130 -7.05 7.22 22.18
CA SER A 130 -7.45 7.73 23.49
C SER A 130 -7.89 6.64 24.46
N ASP A 131 -8.35 5.50 23.95
CA ASP A 131 -8.81 4.36 24.76
C ASP A 131 -7.66 3.44 25.20
N ALA A 132 -6.43 3.69 24.75
CA ALA A 132 -5.27 2.93 25.20
C ALA A 132 -5.05 3.10 26.72
N ALA A 133 -4.57 2.06 27.40
CA ALA A 133 -4.32 2.13 28.86
C ALA A 133 -3.32 3.24 29.25
N ASN A 134 -2.39 3.58 28.36
CA ASN A 134 -1.49 4.72 28.48
C ASN A 134 -1.47 5.49 27.15
N PRO A 135 -2.40 6.45 26.94
CA PRO A 135 -2.51 7.18 25.67
C PRO A 135 -1.26 8.01 25.40
N ARG A 136 -0.50 7.61 24.38
CA ARG A 136 0.69 8.28 23.87
C ARG A 136 0.83 8.03 22.38
N MET A 137 1.51 8.93 21.68
CA MET A 137 1.86 8.71 20.28
C MET A 137 2.84 7.54 20.19
N GLN A 138 2.59 6.61 19.27
CA GLN A 138 3.39 5.39 19.10
C GLN A 138 3.97 5.33 17.69
N PRO A 139 5.26 4.95 17.54
CA PRO A 139 5.82 4.65 16.23
C PRO A 139 5.15 3.41 15.62
N LYS A 140 4.95 3.46 14.31
CA LYS A 140 4.46 2.35 13.48
C LYS A 140 5.42 1.96 12.35
N ALA A 141 6.50 2.72 12.18
CA ALA A 141 7.60 2.41 11.27
C ALA A 141 8.94 2.43 12.01
N ARG A 142 9.86 1.54 11.62
CA ARG A 142 11.20 1.45 12.25
C ARG A 142 12.00 2.74 12.13
N TRP A 143 11.86 3.47 11.02
CA TRP A 143 12.56 4.75 10.85
C TRP A 143 12.02 5.84 11.78
N ALA A 144 10.75 5.76 12.18
CA ALA A 144 10.16 6.72 13.12
C ALA A 144 10.70 6.51 14.54
N GLU A 145 11.09 5.29 14.92
CA GLU A 145 11.69 5.00 16.23
C GLU A 145 13.01 5.77 16.49
N GLN A 146 13.64 6.30 15.44
CA GLN A 146 14.84 7.12 15.54
C GLN A 146 14.56 8.54 16.08
N GLU A 147 13.29 8.98 16.09
CA GLU A 147 12.90 10.26 16.67
C GLU A 147 13.16 10.28 18.18
N GLY A 148 13.65 11.42 18.67
CA GLY A 148 14.02 11.60 20.07
C GLY A 148 12.83 11.63 21.03
N PRO A 149 13.05 11.46 22.35
CA PRO A 149 11.98 11.48 23.35
C PRO A 149 11.19 12.81 23.36
N GLU A 150 11.86 13.94 23.06
CA GLU A 150 11.23 15.26 22.96
C GLU A 150 10.14 15.28 21.88
N TYR A 151 10.41 14.71 20.69
CA TYR A 151 9.44 14.59 19.61
C TYR A 151 8.20 13.80 20.05
N TRP A 152 8.41 12.68 20.75
CA TRP A 152 7.31 11.81 21.19
C TRP A 152 6.48 12.44 22.31
N GLU A 153 7.12 13.13 23.25
CA GLU A 153 6.44 13.82 24.35
C GLU A 153 5.60 14.99 23.81
N GLU A 154 6.20 15.82 22.94
CA GLU A 154 5.53 16.93 22.28
C GLU A 154 4.33 16.46 21.43
N ASN A 155 4.52 15.47 20.55
CA ASN A 155 3.42 14.96 19.73
C ASN A 155 2.34 14.26 20.56
N THR A 156 2.71 13.63 21.68
CA THR A 156 1.73 13.09 22.65
C THR A 156 0.92 14.20 23.30
N GLN A 157 1.54 15.32 23.63
CA GLN A 157 0.82 16.45 24.20
C GLN A 157 -0.09 17.11 23.16
N ASN A 158 0.42 17.36 21.95
CA ASN A 158 -0.34 17.95 20.84
C ASN A 158 -1.59 17.11 20.51
N VAL A 159 -1.44 15.80 20.36
CA VAL A 159 -2.58 14.90 20.04
C VAL A 159 -3.60 14.81 21.19
N LYS A 160 -3.16 14.95 22.46
CA LYS A 160 -4.08 15.04 23.61
C LYS A 160 -4.87 16.36 23.61
N VAL A 161 -4.26 17.47 23.20
CA VAL A 161 -4.99 18.72 23.03
C VAL A 161 -5.98 18.59 21.88
N SER A 162 -5.57 18.00 20.75
CA SER A 162 -6.48 17.66 19.64
C SER A 162 -7.68 16.82 20.08
N ALA A 163 -7.49 15.82 20.95
CA ALA A 163 -8.62 15.05 21.48
C ALA A 163 -9.66 15.93 22.20
N GLN A 164 -9.21 16.92 22.99
CA GLN A 164 -10.10 17.88 23.65
C GLN A 164 -10.77 18.84 22.64
N THR A 165 -10.04 19.27 21.62
CA THR A 165 -10.58 20.05 20.49
C THR A 165 -11.75 19.34 19.84
N PHE A 166 -11.57 18.07 19.51
CA PHE A 166 -12.57 17.29 18.81
C PHE A 166 -13.79 17.02 19.68
N ARG A 167 -13.60 16.81 20.99
CA ARG A 167 -14.71 16.73 21.94
C ARG A 167 -15.57 17.99 21.91
N LEU A 168 -14.94 19.16 21.97
CA LEU A 168 -15.66 20.44 21.88
C LEU A 168 -16.31 20.62 20.51
N GLY A 169 -15.59 20.27 19.43
CA GLY A 169 -16.08 20.31 18.05
C GLY A 169 -17.34 19.47 17.85
N LEU A 170 -17.35 18.23 18.34
CA LEU A 170 -18.52 17.34 18.30
C LEU A 170 -19.75 17.98 18.97
N ASN A 171 -19.59 18.64 20.11
CA ASN A 171 -20.69 19.32 20.80
C ASN A 171 -21.22 20.53 20.01
N ILE A 172 -20.32 21.30 19.40
CA ILE A 172 -20.68 22.47 18.58
C ILE A 172 -21.41 22.05 17.32
N LEU A 173 -20.87 21.08 16.59
CA LEU A 173 -21.46 20.58 15.34
C LEU A 173 -22.85 20.01 15.60
N ARG A 174 -23.00 19.19 16.66
CA ARG A 174 -24.32 18.70 17.10
C ARG A 174 -25.32 19.84 17.32
N GLY A 175 -24.87 20.95 17.90
CA GLY A 175 -25.68 22.17 18.08
C GLY A 175 -26.03 22.86 16.75
N TYR A 176 -25.06 23.04 15.84
CA TYR A 176 -25.30 23.65 14.53
C TYR A 176 -26.31 22.86 13.69
N TYR A 177 -26.29 21.54 13.78
CA TYR A 177 -27.19 20.65 13.08
C TYR A 177 -28.49 20.33 13.85
N ASN A 178 -28.69 20.91 15.05
CA ASN A 178 -29.84 20.65 15.92
C ASN A 178 -30.09 19.15 16.20
N GLN A 179 -29.01 18.39 16.39
CA GLN A 179 -29.06 16.94 16.58
C GLN A 179 -29.24 16.58 18.07
N SER A 180 -29.83 15.41 18.32
CA SER A 180 -30.10 14.93 19.68
C SER A 180 -28.85 14.45 20.41
N GLU A 181 -28.83 14.52 21.75
CA GLU A 181 -27.70 14.03 22.55
C GLU A 181 -27.52 12.51 22.54
N ALA A 182 -28.56 11.76 22.18
CA ALA A 182 -28.53 10.31 22.12
C ALA A 182 -27.82 9.77 20.86
N GLY A 183 -27.60 10.63 19.86
CA GLY A 183 -26.93 10.26 18.61
C GLY A 183 -25.42 10.13 18.77
N SER A 184 -24.86 9.07 18.19
CA SER A 184 -23.41 8.97 17.99
C SER A 184 -23.04 9.71 16.71
N HIS A 185 -22.05 10.58 16.83
CA HIS A 185 -21.54 11.44 15.78
C HIS A 185 -20.03 11.27 15.60
N THR A 186 -19.58 11.42 14.36
CA THR A 186 -18.18 11.29 13.95
C THR A 186 -17.66 12.62 13.43
N TYR A 187 -16.49 13.07 13.91
CA TYR A 187 -15.82 14.26 13.40
C TYR A 187 -14.41 13.89 12.95
N GLN A 188 -14.05 14.26 11.73
CA GLN A 188 -12.81 13.86 11.08
C GLN A 188 -12.05 15.09 10.57
N TRP A 189 -10.73 15.00 10.61
CA TRP A 189 -9.83 15.99 10.06
C TRP A 189 -8.70 15.30 9.29
N PHE A 190 -8.49 15.77 8.07
CA PHE A 190 -7.37 15.41 7.21
C PHE A 190 -6.51 16.65 6.97
N CYS A 191 -5.22 16.56 7.29
CA CYS A 191 -4.25 17.60 6.97
C CYS A 191 -2.93 17.00 6.48
N GLY A 192 -2.20 17.76 5.68
CA GLY A 192 -0.95 17.28 5.10
C GLY A 192 -0.45 18.11 3.94
N CYS A 193 0.70 17.71 3.41
CA CYS A 193 1.34 18.36 2.26
C CYS A 193 1.90 17.32 1.29
N ASP A 194 1.80 17.61 0.00
CA ASP A 194 2.60 16.98 -1.04
C ASP A 194 3.75 17.93 -1.39
N ALA A 195 4.99 17.43 -1.41
CA ALA A 195 6.17 18.22 -1.69
C ALA A 195 7.12 17.50 -2.66
N ALA A 196 7.85 18.30 -3.43
CA ALA A 196 8.99 17.82 -4.18
C ALA A 196 10.22 17.68 -3.26
N LEU A 197 11.18 16.84 -3.66
CA LEU A 197 12.43 16.62 -2.92
C LEU A 197 13.30 17.88 -2.78
N ASP A 198 13.06 18.91 -3.61
CA ASP A 198 13.71 20.22 -3.51
C ASP A 198 13.11 21.12 -2.41
N GLY A 199 12.12 20.62 -1.67
CA GLY A 199 11.45 21.33 -0.58
C GLY A 199 10.35 22.30 -1.03
N ARG A 200 9.93 22.22 -2.29
CA ARG A 200 8.80 23.01 -2.78
C ARG A 200 7.48 22.33 -2.45
N LEU A 201 6.59 23.04 -1.76
CA LEU A 201 5.19 22.64 -1.59
C LEU A 201 4.50 22.54 -2.97
N LEU A 202 3.89 21.40 -3.24
CA LEU A 202 3.08 21.17 -4.44
C LEU A 202 1.60 21.31 -4.14
N ARG A 203 1.17 20.80 -2.98
CA ARG A 203 -0.22 20.90 -2.53
C ARG A 203 -0.33 20.81 -1.02
N GLY A 204 -1.10 21.70 -0.42
CA GLY A 204 -1.48 21.62 0.99
C GLY A 204 -2.93 21.15 1.17
N TYR A 205 -3.19 20.46 2.27
CA TYR A 205 -4.50 19.93 2.62
C TYR A 205 -4.86 20.33 4.05
N ASN A 206 -6.10 20.80 4.22
CA ASN A 206 -6.75 20.93 5.51
C ASN A 206 -8.27 20.81 5.31
N GLN A 207 -8.84 19.66 5.65
CA GLN A 207 -10.23 19.30 5.34
C GLN A 207 -10.88 18.62 6.53
N PHE A 208 -12.12 19.00 6.81
CA PHE A 208 -12.91 18.45 7.90
C PHE A 208 -14.18 17.82 7.35
N ALA A 209 -14.59 16.71 7.97
CA ALA A 209 -15.82 15.98 7.66
C ALA A 209 -16.60 15.69 8.95
N TYR A 210 -17.92 15.67 8.87
CA TYR A 210 -18.83 15.40 9.99
C TYR A 210 -19.88 14.37 9.57
N ASP A 211 -20.04 13.31 10.38
CA ASP A 211 -20.92 12.17 10.12
C ASP A 211 -20.69 11.47 8.76
N GLY A 212 -19.47 11.58 8.22
CA GLY A 212 -19.06 10.98 6.94
C GLY A 212 -19.21 11.89 5.72
N ASP A 213 -19.82 13.05 5.88
CA ASP A 213 -19.99 14.06 4.83
C ASP A 213 -18.95 15.18 4.96
N ASP A 214 -18.54 15.76 3.84
CA ASP A 214 -17.66 16.93 3.82
C ASP A 214 -18.28 18.09 4.63
N TYR A 215 -17.48 18.76 5.46
CA TYR A 215 -17.91 19.90 6.26
C TYR A 215 -17.28 21.21 5.77
N ILE A 216 -15.95 21.35 5.87
CA ILE A 216 -15.23 22.54 5.41
C ILE A 216 -13.81 22.16 4.95
N ALA A 217 -13.36 22.76 3.85
CA ALA A 217 -12.06 22.50 3.25
C ALA A 217 -11.30 23.79 2.92
N LEU A 218 -10.00 23.83 3.20
CA LEU A 218 -9.09 24.86 2.73
C LEU A 218 -8.86 24.67 1.23
N ASN A 219 -9.04 25.74 0.45
CA ASN A 219 -8.86 25.71 -0.99
C ASN A 219 -7.37 25.61 -1.37
N GLN A 220 -7.11 25.23 -2.62
CA GLN A 220 -5.75 25.09 -3.14
C GLN A 220 -4.94 26.39 -3.12
N ASP A 221 -5.61 27.54 -3.07
CA ASP A 221 -4.95 28.84 -2.91
C ASP A 221 -4.35 29.05 -1.51
N LEU A 222 -4.70 28.18 -0.54
CA LEU A 222 -4.35 28.28 0.88
C LEU A 222 -4.77 29.59 1.55
N LEU A 223 -5.78 30.26 0.99
CA LEU A 223 -6.26 31.57 1.41
C LEU A 223 -7.76 31.58 1.66
N SER A 224 -8.52 30.75 0.95
CA SER A 224 -9.98 30.71 1.03
C SER A 224 -10.50 29.34 1.47
N TRP A 225 -11.75 29.30 1.92
CA TRP A 225 -12.41 28.09 2.40
C TRP A 225 -13.63 27.76 1.54
N THR A 226 -13.91 26.47 1.40
CA THR A 226 -15.16 25.96 0.84
C THR A 226 -15.96 25.28 1.94
N ALA A 227 -17.14 25.81 2.23
CA ALA A 227 -18.11 25.23 3.15
C ALA A 227 -19.11 24.33 2.39
N ALA A 228 -19.37 23.13 2.90
CA ALA A 228 -20.26 22.17 2.25
C ALA A 228 -21.75 22.53 2.38
N ASP A 229 -22.15 23.13 3.51
CA ASP A 229 -23.54 23.48 3.79
C ASP A 229 -23.68 24.77 4.63
N THR A 230 -24.91 25.09 5.02
CA THR A 230 -25.23 26.28 5.81
C THR A 230 -24.66 26.28 7.23
N ALA A 231 -24.46 25.10 7.84
CA ALA A 231 -23.83 24.98 9.15
C ALA A 231 -22.32 25.25 9.02
N ALA A 232 -21.67 24.67 8.00
CA ALA A 232 -20.28 24.92 7.68
C ALA A 232 -19.98 26.38 7.37
N GLN A 233 -20.92 27.12 6.76
CA GLN A 233 -20.78 28.57 6.54
C GLN A 233 -20.62 29.36 7.85
N ILE A 234 -21.14 28.86 8.98
CA ILE A 234 -20.93 29.47 10.29
C ILE A 234 -19.45 29.37 10.68
N THR A 235 -18.85 28.19 10.51
CA THR A 235 -17.41 27.99 10.74
C THR A 235 -16.57 28.81 9.77
N GLN A 236 -16.92 28.83 8.47
CA GLN A 236 -16.20 29.60 7.46
C GLN A 236 -16.06 31.07 7.85
N ARG A 237 -17.17 31.74 8.17
CA ARG A 237 -17.15 33.17 8.55
C ARG A 237 -16.29 33.43 9.78
N LYS A 238 -16.30 32.50 10.75
CA LYS A 238 -15.47 32.59 11.96
C LYS A 238 -13.98 32.44 11.63
N TRP A 239 -13.62 31.48 10.77
CA TRP A 239 -12.24 31.22 10.39
C TRP A 239 -11.66 32.31 9.48
N GLU A 240 -12.47 32.88 8.59
CA GLU A 240 -12.10 34.04 7.78
C GLU A 240 -11.86 35.27 8.67
N ALA A 241 -12.75 35.55 9.63
CA ALA A 241 -12.59 36.65 10.57
C ALA A 241 -11.36 36.49 11.49
N ALA A 242 -10.98 35.23 11.79
CA ALA A 242 -9.82 34.89 12.60
C ALA A 242 -8.51 34.75 11.81
N GLY A 243 -8.54 34.86 10.47
CA GLY A 243 -7.36 34.71 9.61
C GLY A 243 -6.75 33.31 9.64
N GLU A 244 -7.56 32.25 9.83
CA GLU A 244 -7.06 30.88 10.01
C GLU A 244 -6.33 30.35 8.77
N ALA A 245 -6.66 30.82 7.57
CA ALA A 245 -5.99 30.40 6.34
C ALA A 245 -4.48 30.72 6.36
N GLU A 246 -4.08 31.90 6.87
CA GLU A 246 -2.68 32.31 6.94
C GLU A 246 -1.84 31.40 7.84
N LYS A 247 -2.41 30.98 8.99
CA LYS A 247 -1.75 30.05 9.92
C LYS A 247 -1.58 28.67 9.29
N ASN A 248 -2.63 28.17 8.64
CA ASN A 248 -2.59 26.89 7.95
C ASN A 248 -1.57 26.90 6.82
N ARG A 249 -1.53 27.98 6.04
CA ARG A 249 -0.51 28.18 5.01
C ARG A 249 0.90 28.16 5.59
N ALA A 250 1.14 28.86 6.71
CA ALA A 250 2.46 28.88 7.35
C ALA A 250 2.94 27.49 7.81
N TYR A 251 2.04 26.65 8.30
CA TYR A 251 2.36 25.25 8.63
C TYR A 251 2.62 24.41 7.37
N LEU A 252 1.70 24.49 6.39
CA LEU A 252 1.73 23.66 5.19
C LEU A 252 2.93 23.95 4.28
N ASP A 253 3.33 25.22 4.16
CA ASP A 253 4.47 25.68 3.35
C ASP A 253 5.81 25.67 4.11
N GLY A 254 5.77 25.37 5.42
CA GLY A 254 6.95 25.34 6.30
C GLY A 254 7.10 23.98 6.97
N ALA A 255 6.62 23.89 8.22
CA ALA A 255 6.84 22.74 9.09
C ALA A 255 6.44 21.39 8.45
N CYS A 256 5.31 21.32 7.74
CA CYS A 256 4.89 20.09 7.09
C CYS A 256 5.92 19.58 6.05
N VAL A 257 6.45 20.49 5.22
CA VAL A 257 7.44 20.15 4.20
C VAL A 257 8.77 19.80 4.85
N GLU A 258 9.20 20.56 5.87
CA GLU A 258 10.42 20.29 6.63
C GLU A 258 10.38 18.91 7.32
N GLU A 259 9.26 18.57 7.96
CA GLU A 259 9.03 17.25 8.54
C GLU A 259 9.08 16.14 7.49
N LEU A 260 8.38 16.32 6.36
CA LEU A 260 8.36 15.35 5.28
C LEU A 260 9.76 15.05 4.78
N LEU A 261 10.57 16.09 4.49
CA LEU A 261 11.95 15.91 4.04
C LEU A 261 12.81 15.20 5.09
N ARG A 262 12.66 15.56 6.37
CA ARG A 262 13.36 14.90 7.48
C ARG A 262 12.99 13.41 7.56
N PHE A 263 11.70 13.08 7.46
CA PHE A 263 11.24 11.69 7.51
C PHE A 263 11.69 10.89 6.29
N LEU A 264 11.72 11.50 5.10
CA LEU A 264 12.26 10.89 3.89
C LEU A 264 13.75 10.59 4.00
N GLU A 265 14.52 11.42 4.71
CA GLU A 265 15.94 11.15 4.98
C GLU A 265 16.11 10.04 6.03
N ASN A 266 15.39 10.12 7.16
CA ASN A 266 15.42 9.10 8.22
C ASN A 266 14.98 7.71 7.70
N GLY A 267 14.00 7.70 6.81
CA GLY A 267 13.37 6.51 6.25
C GLY A 267 13.79 6.18 4.82
N LYS A 268 14.89 6.75 4.32
CA LYS A 268 15.30 6.69 2.90
C LYS A 268 15.24 5.31 2.28
N GLU A 269 15.79 4.29 2.96
CA GLU A 269 15.80 2.91 2.45
C GLU A 269 14.40 2.29 2.35
N MET A 270 13.44 2.72 3.17
CA MET A 270 12.08 2.16 3.20
C MET A 270 11.06 3.00 2.42
N LEU A 271 11.21 4.32 2.38
CA LEU A 271 10.25 5.26 1.79
C LEU A 271 10.55 5.55 0.32
N GLN A 272 11.82 5.58 -0.07
CA GLN A 272 12.26 5.86 -1.45
C GLN A 272 12.60 4.57 -2.22
N ARG A 273 12.07 3.42 -1.77
CA ARG A 273 12.15 2.15 -2.50
C ARG A 273 10.98 2.04 -3.46
N ALA A 274 11.19 1.32 -4.56
CA ALA A 274 10.12 0.88 -5.44
C ALA A 274 10.26 -0.62 -5.63
N ASP A 275 9.38 -1.38 -4.98
CA ASP A 275 9.37 -2.84 -5.04
C ASP A 275 8.43 -3.27 -6.18
N PRO A 276 8.92 -3.93 -7.25
CA PRO A 276 8.09 -4.30 -8.40
C PRO A 276 7.07 -5.39 -8.05
N PRO A 277 5.88 -5.40 -8.68
CA PRO A 277 4.86 -6.40 -8.43
C PRO A 277 5.28 -7.78 -8.93
N LYS A 278 5.05 -8.80 -8.10
CA LYS A 278 5.02 -10.20 -8.53
C LYS A 278 3.69 -10.46 -9.20
N THR A 279 3.73 -10.75 -10.49
CA THR A 279 2.53 -10.86 -11.31
C THR A 279 2.31 -12.25 -11.85
N HIS A 280 1.05 -12.64 -12.00
CA HIS A 280 0.64 -13.90 -12.64
C HIS A 280 -0.84 -13.83 -13.05
N VAL A 281 -1.23 -14.69 -13.99
CA VAL A 281 -2.63 -14.83 -14.43
C VAL A 281 -3.17 -16.18 -14.01
N THR A 282 -4.29 -16.17 -13.32
CA THR A 282 -5.04 -17.36 -12.90
C THR A 282 -6.24 -17.59 -13.81
N HIS A 283 -6.59 -18.85 -14.03
CA HIS A 283 -7.70 -19.27 -14.89
C HIS A 283 -8.71 -20.07 -14.07
N HIS A 284 -9.95 -19.61 -14.05
CA HIS A 284 -11.03 -20.19 -13.26
C HIS A 284 -12.24 -20.50 -14.16
N PRO A 285 -12.49 -21.78 -14.49
CA PRO A 285 -13.71 -22.16 -15.19
C PRO A 285 -14.96 -21.88 -14.33
N ILE A 286 -15.94 -21.17 -14.89
CA ILE A 286 -17.25 -20.96 -14.25
C ILE A 286 -18.28 -21.95 -14.81
N SER A 287 -18.32 -22.09 -16.13
CA SER A 287 -19.19 -23.00 -16.87
C SER A 287 -18.52 -23.47 -18.16
N ASP A 288 -19.19 -24.33 -18.93
CA ASP A 288 -18.71 -24.76 -20.25
C ASP A 288 -18.60 -23.61 -21.27
N HIS A 289 -19.17 -22.44 -20.97
CA HIS A 289 -19.24 -21.28 -21.86
C HIS A 289 -18.49 -20.06 -21.33
N GLU A 290 -18.03 -20.08 -20.08
CA GLU A 290 -17.44 -18.93 -19.42
C GLU A 290 -16.30 -19.35 -18.50
N ILE A 291 -15.19 -18.63 -18.64
CA ILE A 291 -14.03 -18.74 -17.78
C ILE A 291 -13.63 -17.35 -17.31
N THR A 292 -13.04 -17.25 -16.11
CA THR A 292 -12.48 -16.00 -15.60
C THR A 292 -10.98 -16.05 -15.66
N LEU A 293 -10.38 -15.05 -16.30
CA LEU A 293 -8.97 -14.75 -16.16
C LEU A 293 -8.80 -13.69 -15.09
N ARG A 294 -7.95 -13.95 -14.09
CA ARG A 294 -7.62 -12.98 -13.05
C ARG A 294 -6.13 -12.71 -13.02
N CYS A 295 -5.77 -11.47 -13.28
CA CYS A 295 -4.41 -10.95 -13.23
C CYS A 295 -4.11 -10.43 -11.83
N TRP A 296 -3.07 -10.95 -11.22
CA TRP A 296 -2.63 -10.59 -9.88
C TRP A 296 -1.38 -9.73 -9.93
N ALA A 297 -1.31 -8.75 -9.04
CA ALA A 297 -0.10 -8.03 -8.67
C ALA A 297 0.05 -8.12 -7.15
N LEU A 298 1.19 -8.65 -6.68
CA LEU A 298 1.44 -8.91 -5.26
C LEU A 298 2.79 -8.36 -4.82
N GLY A 299 2.88 -7.91 -3.57
CA GLY A 299 4.14 -7.58 -2.92
C GLY A 299 4.85 -6.35 -3.48
N PHE A 300 4.07 -5.37 -3.99
CA PHE A 300 4.61 -4.14 -4.57
C PHE A 300 4.53 -2.95 -3.61
N TYR A 301 5.38 -1.95 -3.83
CA TYR A 301 5.38 -0.65 -3.14
C TYR A 301 5.96 0.41 -4.09
N PRO A 302 5.39 1.63 -4.22
CA PRO A 302 4.24 2.19 -3.48
C PRO A 302 2.90 1.58 -3.92
N ALA A 303 1.80 2.03 -3.31
CA ALA A 303 0.46 1.49 -3.54
C ALA A 303 -0.12 1.86 -4.92
N ASP A 304 0.35 2.94 -5.53
CA ASP A 304 -0.10 3.36 -6.86
C ASP A 304 0.31 2.33 -7.92
N ILE A 305 -0.67 1.76 -8.61
CA ILE A 305 -0.48 0.72 -9.62
C ILE A 305 -1.67 0.74 -10.58
N SER A 306 -1.42 0.51 -11.86
CA SER A 306 -2.47 0.35 -12.87
C SER A 306 -2.50 -1.06 -13.41
N LEU A 307 -3.67 -1.71 -13.34
CA LEU A 307 -3.96 -3.03 -13.92
C LEU A 307 -5.10 -2.87 -14.93
N THR A 308 -4.86 -3.24 -16.19
CA THR A 308 -5.87 -3.15 -17.25
C THR A 308 -5.90 -4.43 -18.08
N TRP A 309 -7.08 -4.84 -18.50
CA TRP A 309 -7.26 -5.93 -19.46
C TRP A 309 -7.50 -5.36 -20.85
N GLN A 310 -6.84 -5.95 -21.84
CA GLN A 310 -7.07 -5.69 -23.25
C GLN A 310 -7.43 -6.97 -23.98
N ARG A 311 -8.27 -6.86 -25.00
CA ARG A 311 -8.57 -7.92 -25.97
C ARG A 311 -8.14 -7.44 -27.35
N ASP A 312 -7.17 -8.11 -27.96
CA ASP A 312 -6.59 -7.72 -29.25
C ASP A 312 -6.14 -6.23 -29.31
N GLY A 313 -5.75 -5.67 -28.17
CA GLY A 313 -5.35 -4.26 -28.02
C GLY A 313 -6.47 -3.29 -27.65
N GLU A 314 -7.72 -3.74 -27.51
CA GLU A 314 -8.85 -2.92 -27.06
C GLU A 314 -9.11 -3.06 -25.55
N ASP A 315 -9.16 -1.94 -24.83
CA ASP A 315 -9.40 -1.91 -23.38
C ASP A 315 -10.77 -2.51 -22.99
N GLN A 316 -10.79 -3.37 -21.97
CA GLN A 316 -11.97 -4.07 -21.46
C GLN A 316 -12.47 -3.48 -20.12
N ALA A 317 -12.39 -2.16 -19.93
CA ALA A 317 -12.63 -1.52 -18.63
C ALA A 317 -14.03 -1.78 -18.04
N GLN A 318 -15.07 -1.90 -18.87
CA GLN A 318 -16.46 -2.13 -18.40
C GLN A 318 -16.71 -3.57 -17.95
N ASP A 319 -16.04 -4.53 -18.59
CA ASP A 319 -16.19 -5.97 -18.33
C ASP A 319 -15.16 -6.50 -17.33
N THR A 320 -14.29 -5.61 -16.83
CA THR A 320 -13.24 -5.93 -15.87
C THR A 320 -13.71 -5.66 -14.45
N GLU A 321 -13.70 -6.71 -13.62
CA GLU A 321 -13.78 -6.59 -12.17
C GLU A 321 -12.40 -6.17 -11.64
N LEU A 322 -12.25 -4.90 -11.27
CA LEU A 322 -11.03 -4.36 -10.67
C LEU A 322 -11.25 -4.12 -9.18
N VAL A 323 -10.42 -4.73 -8.32
CA VAL A 323 -10.47 -4.44 -6.89
C VAL A 323 -9.61 -3.25 -6.51
N GLU A 324 -9.99 -2.57 -5.44
CA GLU A 324 -9.15 -1.57 -4.79
C GLU A 324 -7.80 -2.16 -4.34
N THR A 325 -6.77 -1.32 -4.35
CA THR A 325 -5.45 -1.73 -3.87
C THR A 325 -5.54 -1.94 -2.36
N ARG A 326 -5.06 -3.08 -1.87
CA ARG A 326 -5.19 -3.46 -0.47
C ARG A 326 -3.83 -3.76 0.16
N PRO A 327 -3.60 -3.41 1.44
CA PRO A 327 -2.35 -3.71 2.13
C PRO A 327 -2.19 -5.22 2.35
N ALA A 328 -0.96 -5.72 2.25
CA ALA A 328 -0.60 -7.10 2.56
C ALA A 328 -0.25 -7.31 4.05
N GLY A 329 0.02 -6.22 4.79
CA GLY A 329 0.34 -6.24 6.22
C GLY A 329 1.84 -6.24 6.54
N ASP A 330 2.70 -6.38 5.53
CA ASP A 330 4.17 -6.33 5.63
C ASP A 330 4.77 -5.02 5.06
N GLY A 331 3.93 -4.01 4.85
CA GLY A 331 4.30 -2.75 4.20
C GLY A 331 4.26 -2.79 2.66
N THR A 332 3.79 -3.89 2.06
CA THR A 332 3.53 -3.98 0.61
C THR A 332 2.03 -4.03 0.31
N PHE A 333 1.70 -3.98 -0.97
CA PHE A 333 0.34 -3.95 -1.50
C PHE A 333 0.05 -5.12 -2.44
N GLN A 334 -1.24 -5.35 -2.66
CA GLN A 334 -1.75 -6.33 -3.61
C GLN A 334 -2.99 -5.77 -4.32
N LYS A 335 -3.17 -6.14 -5.59
CA LYS A 335 -4.33 -5.78 -6.41
C LYS A 335 -4.56 -6.89 -7.43
N TRP A 336 -5.79 -7.02 -7.91
CA TRP A 336 -6.08 -7.89 -9.03
C TRP A 336 -7.17 -7.30 -9.93
N ALA A 337 -7.16 -7.74 -11.19
CA ALA A 337 -8.17 -7.42 -12.18
C ALA A 337 -8.64 -8.72 -12.83
N ALA A 338 -9.96 -8.93 -12.94
CA ALA A 338 -10.53 -10.12 -13.53
C ALA A 338 -11.45 -9.78 -14.70
N VAL A 339 -11.46 -10.64 -15.72
CA VAL A 339 -12.33 -10.51 -16.89
C VAL A 339 -12.94 -11.87 -17.22
N VAL A 340 -14.21 -11.88 -17.60
CA VAL A 340 -14.89 -13.08 -18.10
C VAL A 340 -14.58 -13.21 -19.59
N VAL A 341 -14.11 -14.38 -20.00
CA VAL A 341 -13.71 -14.63 -21.38
C VAL A 341 -14.37 -15.91 -21.92
N PRO A 342 -14.64 -15.98 -23.24
CA PRO A 342 -15.08 -17.22 -23.87
C PRO A 342 -13.97 -18.28 -23.85
N PRO A 343 -14.28 -19.57 -23.60
CA PRO A 343 -13.33 -20.65 -23.71
C PRO A 343 -12.67 -20.70 -25.09
N GLY A 344 -11.34 -20.83 -25.13
CA GLY A 344 -10.56 -20.84 -26.36
C GLY A 344 -10.12 -19.46 -26.88
N GLU A 345 -10.62 -18.38 -26.27
CA GLU A 345 -10.20 -17.01 -26.60
C GLU A 345 -9.18 -16.43 -25.62
N GLU A 346 -8.69 -17.20 -24.64
CA GLU A 346 -7.84 -16.73 -23.54
C GLU A 346 -6.60 -15.99 -24.01
N GLN A 347 -6.01 -16.45 -25.11
CA GLN A 347 -4.76 -15.90 -25.65
C GLN A 347 -4.93 -14.52 -26.31
N ARG A 348 -6.18 -14.13 -26.62
CA ARG A 348 -6.52 -12.79 -27.13
C ARG A 348 -6.50 -11.74 -26.03
N TYR A 349 -6.58 -12.16 -24.77
CA TYR A 349 -6.62 -11.28 -23.62
C TYR A 349 -5.23 -11.08 -23.02
N THR A 350 -4.85 -9.83 -22.81
CA THR A 350 -3.59 -9.42 -22.17
C THR A 350 -3.86 -8.54 -20.97
N CYS A 351 -3.20 -8.83 -19.85
CA CYS A 351 -3.19 -7.94 -18.69
C CYS A 351 -1.97 -7.03 -18.76
N HIS A 352 -2.18 -5.73 -18.66
CA HIS A 352 -1.14 -4.71 -18.62
C HIS A 352 -0.98 -4.18 -17.21
N VAL A 353 0.26 -4.19 -16.72
CA VAL A 353 0.62 -3.74 -15.36
C VAL A 353 1.62 -2.61 -15.46
N GLN A 354 1.28 -1.45 -14.91
CA GLN A 354 2.16 -0.28 -14.79
C GLN A 354 2.39 0.02 -13.31
N HIS A 355 3.66 0.17 -12.94
CA HIS A 355 4.10 0.44 -11.57
C HIS A 355 5.49 1.10 -11.62
N GLU A 356 5.78 2.02 -10.70
CA GLU A 356 7.05 2.75 -10.65
C GLU A 356 8.27 1.82 -10.48
N GLY A 357 8.10 0.70 -9.78
CA GLY A 357 9.15 -0.31 -9.59
C GLY A 357 9.49 -1.10 -10.85
N LEU A 358 8.70 -0.97 -11.92
CA LEU A 358 8.96 -1.63 -13.20
C LEU A 358 9.77 -0.73 -14.14
N GLN A 359 10.78 -1.30 -14.80
CA GLN A 359 11.55 -0.58 -15.81
C GLN A 359 10.69 -0.25 -17.05
N GLU A 360 9.84 -1.20 -17.43
CA GLU A 360 8.87 -1.11 -18.52
C GLU A 360 7.55 -1.76 -18.07
N PRO A 361 6.39 -1.30 -18.58
CA PRO A 361 5.11 -1.95 -18.32
C PRO A 361 5.12 -3.44 -18.65
N LEU A 362 4.56 -4.26 -17.77
CA LEU A 362 4.44 -5.70 -18.02
C LEU A 362 3.17 -6.00 -18.81
N THR A 363 3.26 -6.92 -19.76
CA THR A 363 2.12 -7.48 -20.50
C THR A 363 2.08 -8.98 -20.27
N LEU A 364 1.02 -9.46 -19.64
CA LEU A 364 0.85 -10.85 -19.22
C LEU A 364 -0.26 -11.51 -20.02
N ARG A 365 -0.04 -12.77 -20.39
CA ARG A 365 -1.07 -13.67 -20.90
C ARG A 365 -1.28 -14.82 -19.93
N TRP A 366 -2.41 -15.50 -20.04
CA TRP A 366 -2.57 -16.77 -19.34
C TRP A 366 -1.69 -17.85 -19.99
N GLU A 367 -0.85 -18.50 -19.18
CA GLU A 367 -0.05 -19.64 -19.60
C GLU A 367 -0.66 -20.94 -19.03
N PRO A 368 -0.98 -21.93 -19.89
CA PRO A 368 -1.45 -23.23 -19.43
C PRO A 368 -0.36 -23.90 -18.57
N PRO A 369 -0.73 -24.65 -17.52
CA PRO A 369 0.24 -25.44 -16.77
C PRO A 369 1.03 -26.37 -17.71
N PRO A 370 2.34 -26.56 -17.48
CA PRO A 370 3.11 -27.52 -18.27
C PRO A 370 2.45 -28.89 -18.16
N GLN A 371 2.07 -29.46 -19.30
CA GLN A 371 1.51 -30.81 -19.34
C GLN A 371 2.52 -31.76 -18.68
N PRO A 372 2.09 -32.72 -17.84
CA PRO A 372 3.00 -33.72 -17.31
C PRO A 372 3.66 -34.40 -18.50
N THR A 373 4.97 -34.19 -18.65
CA THR A 373 5.76 -34.86 -19.66
C THR A 373 5.64 -36.34 -19.36
N VAL A 374 4.75 -37.03 -20.08
CA VAL A 374 4.74 -38.49 -20.11
C VAL A 374 6.20 -38.87 -20.36
N PRO A 375 6.85 -39.68 -19.49
CA PRO A 375 8.28 -39.90 -19.60
C PRO A 375 8.52 -40.66 -20.91
N ILE A 376 8.83 -39.91 -21.97
CA ILE A 376 9.13 -40.44 -23.31
C ILE A 376 10.27 -41.46 -23.19
N MET A 377 11.18 -41.25 -22.24
CA MET A 377 12.23 -42.19 -21.85
C MET A 377 11.69 -43.54 -21.38
N GLY A 378 10.61 -43.58 -20.60
CA GLY A 378 9.98 -44.82 -20.14
C GLY A 378 9.34 -45.62 -21.28
N ILE A 379 8.73 -44.92 -22.25
CA ILE A 379 8.17 -45.55 -23.46
C ILE A 379 9.29 -46.09 -24.36
N ILE A 380 10.38 -45.34 -24.55
CA ILE A 380 11.52 -45.77 -25.35
C ILE A 380 12.21 -46.99 -24.73
N VAL A 381 12.46 -46.97 -23.41
CA VAL A 381 13.07 -48.12 -22.71
C VAL A 381 12.16 -49.35 -22.77
N GLY A 382 10.85 -49.17 -22.59
CA GLY A 382 9.86 -50.23 -22.74
C GLY A 382 9.85 -50.86 -24.14
N LEU A 383 9.87 -50.03 -25.19
CA LEU A 383 9.92 -50.50 -26.59
C LEU A 383 11.21 -51.24 -26.91
N VAL A 384 12.37 -50.74 -26.46
CA VAL A 384 13.66 -51.41 -26.67
C VAL A 384 13.69 -52.77 -25.98
N LEU A 385 13.23 -52.85 -24.73
CA LEU A 385 13.15 -54.11 -23.98
C LEU A 385 12.20 -55.10 -24.67
N PHE A 386 11.08 -54.64 -25.21
CA PHE A 386 10.12 -55.48 -25.93
C PHE A 386 10.69 -56.04 -27.23
N VAL A 387 11.43 -55.22 -27.99
CA VAL A 387 12.10 -55.67 -29.23
C VAL A 387 13.21 -56.67 -28.93
N VAL A 388 14.04 -56.42 -27.90
CA VAL A 388 15.13 -57.32 -27.50
C VAL A 388 14.58 -58.66 -27.02
N THR A 389 13.57 -58.66 -26.16
CA THR A 389 12.93 -59.90 -25.71
C THR A 389 12.26 -60.66 -26.85
N GLY A 390 11.58 -59.95 -27.77
CA GLY A 390 11.03 -60.55 -28.99
C GLY A 390 12.10 -61.22 -29.87
N ALA A 391 13.24 -60.56 -30.09
CA ALA A 391 14.34 -61.11 -30.87
C ALA A 391 14.99 -62.33 -30.21
N VAL A 392 15.17 -62.31 -28.88
CA VAL A 392 15.71 -63.45 -28.11
C VAL A 392 14.77 -64.65 -28.20
N VAL A 393 13.45 -64.45 -28.01
CA VAL A 393 12.46 -65.53 -28.11
C VAL A 393 12.42 -66.11 -29.52
N ALA A 394 12.43 -65.27 -30.56
CA ALA A 394 12.52 -65.72 -31.95
C ALA A 394 13.80 -66.53 -32.21
N GLY A 395 14.95 -66.06 -31.72
CA GLY A 395 16.23 -66.77 -31.82
C GLY A 395 16.21 -68.14 -31.13
N VAL A 396 15.63 -68.22 -29.92
CA VAL A 396 15.49 -69.48 -29.17
C VAL A 396 14.56 -70.46 -29.89
N VAL A 397 13.43 -69.99 -30.45
CA VAL A 397 12.51 -70.84 -31.21
C VAL A 397 13.17 -71.40 -32.48
N ILE A 398 13.91 -70.56 -33.22
CA ILE A 398 14.66 -70.99 -34.41
C ILE A 398 15.75 -72.01 -34.05
N TRP A 399 16.48 -71.79 -32.95
CA TRP A 399 17.50 -72.71 -32.48
C TRP A 399 16.94 -74.06 -32.01
N ARG A 400 15.81 -74.05 -31.29
CA ARG A 400 15.13 -75.27 -30.85
C ARG A 400 14.57 -76.05 -32.04
N LYS A 401 14.03 -75.35 -33.05
CA LYS A 401 13.57 -75.96 -34.31
C LYS A 401 14.70 -76.57 -35.14
N ARG A 402 15.93 -76.03 -35.06
CA ARG A 402 17.13 -76.61 -35.70
C ARG A 402 17.73 -77.80 -34.94
N ARG A 403 17.48 -77.95 -33.64
CA ARG A 403 18.01 -79.07 -32.82
C ARG A 403 17.11 -80.31 -32.75
N SER A 404 15.84 -80.21 -33.12
CA SER A 404 14.92 -81.36 -33.14
C SER A 404 14.96 -82.21 -34.42
N GLY A 405 16.00 -82.06 -35.26
CA GLY A 405 16.12 -82.75 -36.54
C GLY A 405 16.99 -84.01 -36.56
N GLU A 406 17.66 -84.43 -35.48
CA GLU A 406 18.64 -85.52 -35.58
C GLU A 406 18.80 -86.36 -34.30
N LYS A 407 18.13 -87.52 -34.28
CA LYS A 407 18.60 -88.88 -33.84
C LYS A 407 17.53 -89.70 -33.09
N GLY A 408 16.94 -90.68 -33.80
CA GLY A 408 16.79 -92.04 -33.27
C GLY A 408 18.08 -92.81 -33.55
N GLY A 409 18.49 -93.88 -32.87
CA GLY A 409 18.00 -94.70 -31.76
C GLY A 409 19.06 -95.80 -31.51
N SER A 410 18.82 -96.73 -30.57
CA SER A 410 19.59 -97.96 -30.21
C SER A 410 20.59 -97.84 -29.04
N TYR A 411 20.65 -98.70 -28.00
CA TYR A 411 19.79 -99.78 -27.46
C TYR A 411 20.30 -100.16 -26.03
N ALA A 412 19.38 -100.56 -25.13
CA ALA A 412 19.46 -101.54 -24.01
C ALA A 412 20.46 -101.32 -22.83
N GLN A 413 20.25 -101.75 -21.57
CA GLN A 413 19.37 -102.76 -20.96
C GLN A 413 19.18 -102.54 -19.44
N ALA A 414 18.06 -103.08 -18.93
CA ALA A 414 17.45 -103.23 -17.61
C ALA A 414 18.27 -103.32 -16.30
N ALA A 415 17.66 -102.85 -15.18
CA ALA A 415 17.13 -103.64 -14.04
C ALA A 415 16.94 -102.72 -12.79
N SER A 416 15.70 -102.47 -12.32
CA SER A 416 15.00 -103.16 -11.22
C SER A 416 15.35 -102.70 -9.78
N SER A 417 14.41 -102.02 -9.11
CA SER A 417 13.95 -102.15 -7.70
C SER A 417 13.21 -100.83 -7.33
N ASP A 418 11.88 -100.76 -7.18
CA ASP A 418 10.89 -101.33 -6.24
C ASP A 418 10.85 -100.73 -4.82
N SER A 419 9.63 -100.26 -4.48
CA SER A 419 8.97 -100.20 -3.15
C SER A 419 9.43 -99.18 -2.10
N ALA A 420 8.65 -98.12 -1.83
CA ALA A 420 7.58 -98.00 -0.80
C ALA A 420 8.14 -97.45 0.54
N GLN A 421 7.51 -96.63 1.37
CA GLN A 421 6.09 -96.38 1.69
C GLN A 421 6.05 -95.17 2.67
N GLY A 422 5.12 -94.22 2.53
CA GLY A 422 4.10 -93.92 3.56
C GLY A 422 4.19 -92.47 4.07
N SER A 423 3.19 -91.62 3.77
CA SER A 423 2.09 -91.12 4.67
C SER A 423 2.56 -90.20 5.81
N ASP A 424 1.93 -89.08 6.19
CA ASP A 424 0.65 -88.43 5.88
C ASP A 424 0.68 -86.93 6.32
N VAL A 425 -0.08 -86.10 5.59
CA VAL A 425 -1.06 -85.03 6.00
C VAL A 425 -0.95 -84.47 7.45
N SER A 426 -0.88 -83.16 7.77
CA SER A 426 -1.88 -82.09 7.55
C SER A 426 -1.47 -80.71 8.17
N LEU A 427 -1.92 -79.63 7.49
CA LEU A 427 -2.56 -78.37 7.96
C LEU A 427 -1.81 -77.22 8.70
N ILE A 428 -1.90 -76.05 8.02
CA ILE A 428 -2.28 -74.66 8.43
C ILE A 428 -1.23 -73.76 9.14
N ASP A 429 -0.74 -72.76 8.36
CA ASP A 429 -0.90 -71.27 8.44
C ASP A 429 -0.64 -70.53 9.80
N PRO A 430 -0.42 -69.19 9.88
CA PRO A 430 -0.19 -68.16 8.84
C PRO A 430 0.87 -67.06 9.18
N ARG A 431 1.05 -66.13 8.22
CA ARG A 431 1.62 -64.75 8.31
C ARG A 431 3.13 -64.64 8.61
N VAL A 432 3.88 -63.66 8.09
CA VAL A 432 3.61 -62.27 7.67
C VAL A 432 4.31 -61.96 6.36
#